data_AF-D1B1J6-F1
#
_entry.id   AF-D1B1J6-F1
#
_cell.length_a   1.000
_cell.length_b   1.000
_cell.length_c   1.000
_cell.angle_alpha   90.00
_cell.angle_beta   90.00
_cell.angle_gamma   90.00
#
_symmetry.space_group_name_H-M   'P 1'
#
loop_
_entity.id
_entity.type
_entity.pdbx_description
1 polymer ?
#
loop_
_entity_poly.entity_id
_entity_poly.type
_entity_poly.pdbx_seq_one_letter_code
_entity_poly.pdbx_strand_id
1 'polypeptide(L)'
;MQETQALNLLDIPRSTFKEWSNPTHKKHKLYLLLKHIDATYAESCIAQKVPKKILIILNRNIKQEERFSDNEIFKLFSKKSYAKLTSRERVAFAKIVRECEEEEFNELFNEGVVSKEAFLHLLSASPLAPFSALTVSHNTLSRTRHV
;
A
#
# COMPACT_ATOMS: atom_id res chain seq x y z
N MET A 1 23.83 7.13 2.54
CA MET A 1 22.96 7.87 1.59
C MET A 1 23.43 9.33 1.53
N GLN A 2 23.41 10.00 0.37
CA GLN A 2 23.75 11.43 0.30
C GLN A 2 22.68 12.27 1.00
N GLU A 3 23.07 13.39 1.63
CA GLU A 3 22.15 14.29 2.35
C GLU A 3 20.97 14.72 1.47
N THR A 4 21.23 15.07 0.21
CA THR A 4 20.23 15.44 -0.80
C THR A 4 19.21 14.33 -1.08
N GLN A 5 19.64 13.07 -1.12
CA GLN A 5 18.74 11.93 -1.29
C GLN A 5 17.85 11.74 -0.06
N ALA A 6 18.39 11.90 1.15
CA ALA A 6 17.61 11.81 2.38
C ALA A 6 16.51 12.87 2.47
N LEU A 7 16.82 14.09 2.03
CA LEU A 7 15.88 15.22 2.01
C LEU A 7 14.74 14.98 1.02
N ASN A 8 15.06 14.52 -0.20
CA ASN A 8 14.07 14.22 -1.22
C ASN A 8 13.17 13.03 -0.82
N LEU A 9 13.77 12.00 -0.23
CA LEU A 9 13.09 10.77 0.19
C LEU A 9 12.10 11.01 1.34
N LEU A 10 12.41 11.94 2.24
CA LEU A 10 11.58 12.26 3.40
C LEU A 10 10.71 13.50 3.23
N ASP A 11 10.88 14.21 2.10
CA ASP A 11 10.22 15.49 1.81
C ASP A 11 10.36 16.51 2.96
N ILE A 12 11.61 16.74 3.41
CA ILE A 12 11.93 17.66 4.51
C ILE A 12 12.94 18.75 4.11
N PRO A 13 12.87 19.95 4.73
CA PRO A 13 13.88 20.99 4.54
C PRO A 13 15.26 20.59 5.08
N ARG A 14 16.32 21.15 4.47
CA ARG A 14 17.71 20.94 4.93
C ARG A 14 17.95 21.41 6.36
N SER A 15 17.29 22.49 6.78
CA SER A 15 17.33 22.99 8.17
C SER A 15 16.83 21.94 9.16
N THR A 16 15.70 21.29 8.85
CA THR A 16 15.12 20.22 9.67
C THR A 16 16.06 19.03 9.80
N PHE A 17 16.72 18.64 8.71
CA PHE A 17 17.71 17.54 8.75
C PHE A 17 18.95 17.91 9.57
N LYS A 18 19.40 19.17 9.50
CA LYS A 18 20.50 19.69 10.32
C LYS A 18 20.14 19.75 11.80
N GLU A 19 18.90 20.10 12.15
CA GLU A 19 18.43 20.03 13.55
C GLU A 19 18.50 18.61 14.11
N TRP A 20 18.20 17.60 13.28
CA TRP A 20 18.27 16.20 13.71
C TRP A 20 19.73 15.73 13.92
N SER A 21 20.72 16.45 13.39
CA SER A 21 22.14 16.14 13.64
C SER A 21 22.57 16.40 15.09
N ASN A 22 21.80 17.19 15.85
CA ASN A 22 22.11 17.47 17.25
C ASN A 22 21.86 16.22 18.13
N PRO A 23 22.85 15.74 18.92
CA PRO A 23 22.70 14.57 19.79
C PRO A 23 21.54 14.64 20.79
N THR A 24 21.15 15.84 21.20
CA THR A 24 20.04 16.04 22.16
C THR A 24 18.67 16.01 21.47
N HIS A 25 18.62 16.02 20.14
CA HIS A 25 17.37 16.03 19.39
C HIS A 25 16.71 14.65 19.38
N LYS A 26 15.38 14.60 19.56
CA LYS A 26 14.61 13.34 19.63
C LYS A 26 14.79 12.44 18.40
N LYS A 27 15.02 13.05 17.23
CA LYS A 27 15.24 12.34 15.94
C LYS A 27 16.72 12.09 15.59
N HIS A 28 17.64 12.28 16.53
CA HIS A 28 19.07 12.06 16.28
C HIS A 28 19.42 10.63 15.86
N LYS A 29 18.76 9.64 16.49
CA LYS A 29 18.92 8.24 16.10
C LYS A 29 18.51 7.99 14.65
N LEU A 30 17.41 8.62 14.20
CA LEU A 30 16.95 8.53 12.82
C LEU A 30 17.94 9.22 11.86
N TYR A 31 18.48 10.38 12.23
CA TYR A 31 19.54 11.06 11.47
C TYR A 31 20.77 10.18 11.28
N LEU A 32 21.27 9.53 12.34
CA LEU A 32 22.38 8.60 12.24
C LEU A 32 22.03 7.42 11.32
N LEU A 33 20.83 6.88 11.43
CA LEU A 33 20.39 5.76 10.60
C LEU A 33 20.35 6.14 9.12
N LEU A 34 19.77 7.31 8.78
CA LEU A 34 19.72 7.84 7.42
C LEU A 34 21.10 8.18 6.84
N LYS A 35 22.07 8.55 7.69
CA LYS A 35 23.45 8.81 7.28
C LYS A 35 24.17 7.52 6.84
N HIS A 36 23.94 6.42 7.56
CA HIS A 36 24.65 5.15 7.35
C HIS A 36 23.91 4.16 6.46
N ILE A 37 22.60 4.36 6.23
CA ILE A 37 21.83 3.50 5.34
C ILE A 37 22.29 3.70 3.88
N ASP A 38 22.38 2.61 3.15
CA ASP A 38 22.57 2.66 1.70
C ASP A 38 21.32 3.27 1.05
N ALA A 39 21.52 4.15 0.07
CA ALA A 39 20.43 4.83 -0.62
C ALA A 39 19.56 3.83 -1.38
N THR A 40 20.18 2.86 -2.06
CA THR A 40 19.48 1.79 -2.77
C THR A 40 18.68 0.90 -1.81
N TYR A 41 19.26 0.58 -0.65
CA TYR A 41 18.53 -0.14 0.40
C TYR A 41 17.37 0.67 0.98
N ALA A 42 17.57 1.95 1.31
CA ALA A 42 16.52 2.83 1.84
C ALA A 42 15.38 3.03 0.84
N GLU A 43 15.71 3.27 -0.44
CA GLU A 43 14.74 3.31 -1.52
C GLU A 43 14.02 1.96 -1.65
N SER A 44 14.69 0.82 -1.53
CA SER A 44 14.02 -0.49 -1.57
C SER A 44 13.05 -0.73 -0.41
N CYS A 45 13.33 -0.16 0.78
CA CYS A 45 12.45 -0.24 1.93
C CYS A 45 11.22 0.69 1.81
N ILE A 46 11.30 1.74 0.98
CA ILE A 46 10.27 2.78 0.84
C ILE A 46 9.46 2.60 -0.44
N ALA A 47 10.12 2.17 -1.52
CA ALA A 47 9.51 1.79 -2.78
C ALA A 47 8.87 0.42 -2.62
N GLN A 48 7.81 0.38 -1.82
CA GLN A 48 6.88 -0.73 -1.87
C GLN A 48 6.34 -0.78 -3.30
N LYS A 49 6.41 -1.97 -3.90
CA LYS A 49 5.96 -2.20 -5.28
C LYS A 49 4.71 -3.04 -5.22
N VAL A 50 3.78 -2.71 -6.10
CA VAL A 50 2.61 -3.54 -6.34
C VAL A 50 3.03 -4.68 -7.27
N PRO A 51 2.54 -5.92 -7.06
CA PRO A 51 2.80 -7.02 -7.96
C PRO A 51 2.52 -6.64 -9.41
N LYS A 52 3.45 -6.98 -10.31
CA LYS A 52 3.36 -6.56 -11.73
C LYS A 52 2.07 -7.01 -12.38
N LYS A 53 1.57 -8.21 -12.05
CA LYS A 53 0.30 -8.74 -12.56
C LYS A 53 -0.87 -7.83 -12.22
N ILE A 54 -0.95 -7.38 -10.97
CA ILE A 54 -1.99 -6.45 -10.50
C ILE A 54 -1.93 -5.12 -11.28
N LEU A 55 -0.73 -4.55 -11.47
CA LEU A 55 -0.58 -3.33 -12.27
C LEU A 55 -0.99 -3.53 -13.73
N ILE A 56 -0.70 -4.70 -14.32
CA ILE A 56 -1.13 -5.05 -15.68
C ILE A 56 -2.67 -5.12 -15.75
N ILE A 57 -3.29 -5.83 -14.80
CA ILE A 57 -4.75 -5.93 -14.69
C ILE A 57 -5.35 -4.53 -14.60
N LEU A 58 -4.90 -3.72 -13.64
CA LEU A 58 -5.38 -2.36 -13.41
C LEU A 58 -5.26 -1.49 -14.66
N ASN A 59 -4.10 -1.51 -15.32
CA ASN A 59 -3.79 -0.63 -16.44
C ASN A 59 -4.21 -1.18 -17.82
N ARG A 60 -4.85 -2.35 -17.85
CA ARG A 60 -5.41 -2.92 -19.07
C ARG A 60 -6.42 -1.96 -19.69
N ASN A 61 -6.21 -1.60 -20.96
CA ASN A 61 -7.03 -0.70 -21.76
C ASN A 61 -7.11 0.75 -21.25
N ILE A 62 -6.14 1.20 -20.44
CA ILE A 62 -6.04 2.59 -19.96
C ILE A 62 -4.92 3.32 -20.72
N LYS A 63 -5.17 4.59 -21.08
CA LYS A 63 -4.16 5.45 -21.71
C LYS A 63 -2.98 5.66 -20.77
N GLN A 64 -1.78 5.86 -21.32
CA GLN A 64 -0.55 5.97 -20.52
C GLN A 64 -0.64 7.03 -19.42
N GLU A 65 -1.29 8.15 -19.72
CA GLU A 65 -1.45 9.34 -18.86
C GLU A 65 -2.38 9.08 -17.66
N GLU A 66 -3.24 8.07 -17.78
CA GLU A 66 -4.24 7.72 -16.79
C GLU A 66 -3.89 6.43 -16.04
N ARG A 67 -2.71 5.85 -16.27
CA ARG A 67 -2.30 4.61 -15.61
C ARG A 67 -2.18 4.78 -14.11
N PHE A 68 -2.58 3.75 -13.38
CA PHE A 68 -2.34 3.60 -11.96
C PHE A 68 -0.86 3.35 -11.69
N SER A 69 -0.32 4.11 -10.75
CA SER A 69 1.02 3.97 -10.19
C SER A 69 1.02 3.17 -8.90
N ASP A 70 2.17 2.62 -8.50
CA ASP A 70 2.33 1.92 -7.22
C ASP A 70 1.79 2.75 -6.05
N ASN A 71 2.21 4.01 -5.96
CA ASN A 71 1.84 4.93 -4.88
C ASN A 71 0.31 5.15 -4.77
N GLU A 72 -0.41 5.19 -5.90
CA GLU A 72 -1.88 5.29 -5.89
C GLU A 72 -2.53 4.05 -5.25
N ILE A 73 -1.97 2.86 -5.49
CA ILE A 73 -2.48 1.60 -4.95
C ILE A 73 -2.15 1.45 -3.46
N PHE A 74 -0.96 1.86 -3.02
CA PHE A 74 -0.66 1.92 -1.59
C PHE A 74 -1.58 2.91 -0.87
N LYS A 75 -1.81 4.09 -1.47
CA LYS A 75 -2.72 5.10 -0.92
C LYS A 75 -4.17 4.64 -0.87
N LEU A 76 -4.60 3.82 -1.84
CA LEU A 76 -5.90 3.16 -1.83
C LEU A 76 -6.04 2.29 -0.56
N PHE A 77 -5.08 1.40 -0.32
CA PHE A 77 -5.13 0.44 0.79
C PHE A 77 -4.78 1.03 2.15
N SER A 78 -4.13 2.20 2.20
CA SER A 78 -3.88 2.92 3.46
C SER A 78 -5.14 3.59 4.03
N LYS A 79 -6.26 3.60 3.30
CA LYS A 79 -7.50 4.24 3.74
C LYS A 79 -8.33 3.32 4.62
N LYS A 80 -8.84 3.89 5.72
CA LYS A 80 -9.60 3.16 6.74
C LYS A 80 -10.96 2.62 6.27
N SER A 81 -11.52 3.11 5.17
CA SER A 81 -12.88 2.77 4.74
C SER A 81 -13.10 3.05 3.25
N TYR A 82 -13.93 2.22 2.62
CA TYR A 82 -14.35 2.35 1.22
C TYR A 82 -14.99 3.72 0.92
N ALA A 83 -15.72 4.29 1.88
CA ALA A 83 -16.35 5.60 1.72
C ALA A 83 -15.34 6.73 1.51
N LYS A 84 -14.13 6.59 2.06
CA LYS A 84 -13.04 7.58 1.93
C LYS A 84 -12.27 7.46 0.62
N LEU A 85 -12.59 6.47 -0.20
CA LEU A 85 -11.98 6.30 -1.52
C LEU A 85 -12.53 7.33 -2.50
N THR A 86 -11.66 7.89 -3.34
CA THR A 86 -12.03 8.70 -4.50
C THR A 86 -12.69 7.83 -5.56
N SER A 87 -13.37 8.43 -6.53
CA SER A 87 -13.97 7.66 -7.64
C SER A 87 -12.94 6.80 -8.38
N ARG A 88 -11.72 7.33 -8.60
CA ARG A 88 -10.62 6.62 -9.26
C ARG A 88 -10.11 5.44 -8.43
N GLU A 89 -9.94 5.63 -7.13
CA GLU A 89 -9.55 4.56 -6.20
C GLU A 89 -10.64 3.47 -6.09
N ARG A 90 -11.92 3.84 -6.08
CA ARG A 90 -13.02 2.87 -6.08
C ARG A 90 -13.03 2.02 -7.35
N VAL A 91 -12.72 2.62 -8.50
CA VAL A 91 -12.58 1.88 -9.77
C VAL A 91 -11.41 0.89 -9.70
N ALA A 92 -10.25 1.31 -9.19
CA ALA A 92 -9.11 0.41 -9.01
C ALA A 92 -9.45 -0.77 -8.07
N PHE A 93 -10.05 -0.47 -6.92
CA PHE A 93 -10.48 -1.49 -5.97
C PHE A 93 -11.50 -2.46 -6.57
N ALA A 94 -12.50 -1.94 -7.29
CA ALA A 94 -13.50 -2.76 -7.94
C ALA A 94 -12.91 -3.68 -9.01
N LYS A 95 -11.92 -3.19 -9.75
CA LYS A 95 -11.20 -3.96 -10.75
C LYS A 95 -10.37 -5.08 -10.11
N ILE A 96 -9.65 -4.77 -9.04
CA ILE A 96 -8.91 -5.78 -8.25
C ILE A 96 -9.86 -6.87 -7.73
N VAL A 97 -10.97 -6.48 -7.09
CA VAL A 97 -11.91 -7.45 -6.51
C VAL A 97 -12.56 -8.36 -7.55
N ARG A 98 -12.76 -7.87 -8.78
CA ARG A 98 -13.46 -8.60 -9.85
C ARG A 98 -12.54 -9.42 -10.74
N GLU A 99 -11.33 -8.95 -11.00
CA GLU A 99 -10.44 -9.52 -12.02
C GLU A 99 -9.23 -10.27 -11.44
N CYS A 100 -8.93 -10.13 -10.14
CA CYS A 100 -7.84 -10.89 -9.51
C CYS A 100 -8.33 -12.25 -9.01
N GLU A 101 -7.49 -13.26 -9.14
CA GLU A 101 -7.69 -14.59 -8.58
C GLU A 101 -6.99 -14.70 -7.21
N GLU A 102 -7.16 -15.85 -6.55
CA GLU A 102 -6.61 -16.08 -5.21
C GLU A 102 -5.09 -15.95 -5.17
N GLU A 103 -4.39 -16.35 -6.24
CA GLU A 103 -2.95 -16.22 -6.38
C GLU A 103 -2.50 -14.76 -6.33
N GLU A 104 -3.17 -13.86 -7.06
CA GLU A 104 -2.81 -12.44 -7.06
C GLU A 104 -3.17 -11.74 -5.74
N PHE A 105 -4.23 -12.17 -5.05
CA PHE A 105 -4.51 -11.68 -3.70
C PHE A 105 -3.41 -12.10 -2.72
N ASN A 106 -2.93 -13.34 -2.81
CA ASN A 106 -1.83 -13.81 -1.98
C ASN A 106 -0.54 -13.04 -2.28
N GLU A 107 -0.25 -12.73 -3.54
CA GLU A 107 0.87 -11.85 -3.91
C GLU A 107 0.74 -10.45 -3.28
N LEU A 108 -0.46 -9.84 -3.31
CA LEU A 108 -0.72 -8.53 -2.66
C LEU A 108 -0.46 -8.55 -1.14
N PHE A 109 -0.83 -9.64 -0.47
CA PHE A 109 -0.64 -9.77 0.97
C PHE A 109 0.82 -10.06 1.33
N ASN A 110 1.49 -10.92 0.56
CA ASN A 110 2.87 -11.31 0.79
C ASN A 110 3.86 -10.17 0.51
N GLU A 111 3.61 -9.36 -0.52
CA GLU A 111 4.41 -8.16 -0.82
C GLU A 111 4.09 -6.98 0.12
N GLY A 112 3.17 -7.15 1.07
CA GLY A 112 2.84 -6.13 2.07
C GLY A 112 2.11 -4.92 1.52
N VAL A 113 1.46 -5.04 0.35
CA VAL A 113 0.67 -3.96 -0.25
C VAL A 113 -0.55 -3.63 0.60
N VAL A 114 -1.16 -4.67 1.16
CA VAL A 114 -2.28 -4.57 2.09
C VAL A 114 -2.30 -5.79 2.99
N SER A 115 -2.61 -5.62 4.27
CA SER A 115 -2.90 -6.77 5.15
C SER A 115 -4.24 -7.39 4.78
N LYS A 116 -4.38 -8.70 4.92
CA LYS A 116 -5.64 -9.41 4.66
C LYS A 116 -6.83 -8.80 5.41
N GLU A 117 -6.64 -8.39 6.66
CA GLU A 117 -7.66 -7.77 7.50
C GLU A 117 -8.12 -6.41 6.95
N ALA A 118 -7.17 -5.54 6.59
CA ALA A 118 -7.47 -4.23 6.01
C ALA A 118 -8.19 -4.37 4.65
N PHE A 119 -7.78 -5.34 3.83
CA PHE A 119 -8.45 -5.63 2.56
C PHE A 119 -9.89 -6.07 2.78
N LEU A 120 -10.12 -7.03 3.69
CA LEU A 120 -11.45 -7.53 4.01
C LEU A 120 -12.34 -6.44 4.62
N HIS A 121 -11.79 -5.55 5.44
CA HIS A 121 -12.52 -4.41 6.00
C HIS A 121 -12.96 -3.42 4.90
N LEU A 122 -12.09 -3.15 3.92
CA LEU A 122 -12.47 -2.36 2.73
C LEU A 122 -13.55 -3.06 1.92
N LEU A 123 -13.42 -4.37 1.72
CA LEU A 123 -14.38 -5.18 0.96
C LEU A 123 -15.75 -5.23 1.62
N SER A 124 -15.83 -5.48 2.94
CA SER A 124 -17.08 -5.53 3.69
C SER A 124 -17.81 -4.20 3.73
N ALA A 125 -17.06 -3.09 3.68
CA ALA A 125 -17.62 -1.73 3.59
C ALA A 125 -17.96 -1.32 2.14
N SER A 126 -17.71 -2.18 1.16
CA SER A 126 -17.96 -1.91 -0.25
C SER A 126 -19.24 -2.61 -0.73
N PRO A 127 -19.89 -2.09 -1.80
CA PRO A 127 -21.01 -2.77 -2.45
C PRO A 127 -20.60 -4.07 -3.16
N LEU A 128 -19.30 -4.43 -3.16
CA LEU A 128 -18.76 -5.61 -3.84
C LEU A 128 -18.68 -6.83 -2.92
N ALA A 129 -18.91 -6.67 -1.61
CA ALA A 129 -18.89 -7.78 -0.64
C ALA A 129 -19.70 -9.02 -1.04
N PRO A 130 -20.92 -8.90 -1.62
CA PRO A 130 -21.71 -10.07 -2.03
C PRO A 130 -21.13 -10.84 -3.22
N PHE A 131 -20.22 -10.22 -3.98
CA PHE A 131 -19.73 -10.72 -5.27
C PHE A 131 -18.30 -11.28 -5.19
N SER A 132 -17.65 -11.19 -4.02
CA SER A 132 -16.27 -11.65 -3.86
C SER A 132 -16.23 -13.08 -3.30
N ALA A 133 -15.52 -13.98 -4.00
CA ALA A 133 -15.29 -15.35 -3.53
C ALA A 133 -14.58 -15.40 -2.16
N LEU A 134 -13.84 -14.35 -1.78
CA LEU A 134 -13.12 -14.24 -0.52
C LEU A 134 -14.04 -14.14 0.72
N THR A 135 -15.28 -13.68 0.57
CA THR A 135 -16.23 -13.57 1.70
C THR A 135 -16.92 -14.90 2.00
N VAL A 136 -17.08 -15.78 1.01
CA VAL A 136 -17.68 -17.11 1.18
C VAL A 136 -16.81 -17.98 2.09
N SER A 137 -15.48 -17.91 1.94
CA SER A 137 -14.51 -18.65 2.76
C SER A 137 -14.44 -18.15 4.21
N HIS A 138 -14.71 -16.86 4.45
CA HIS A 138 -14.74 -16.31 5.81
C HIS A 138 -16.04 -16.63 6.56
N ASN A 139 -17.18 -16.73 5.85
CA ASN A 139 -18.46 -17.08 6.46
C ASN A 139 -18.59 -18.57 6.81
N THR A 140 -17.83 -19.45 6.17
CA THR A 140 -17.83 -20.89 6.51
C THR A 140 -17.11 -21.18 7.82
N LEU A 141 -16.13 -20.37 8.22
CA LEU A 141 -15.45 -20.48 9.51
C LEU A 141 -16.26 -19.93 10.70
N SER A 142 -17.18 -19.01 10.45
CA SER A 142 -18.01 -18.40 11.50
C SER A 142 -19.26 -19.23 11.84
N ARG A 143 -19.62 -20.23 11.02
CA ARG A 143 -20.88 -20.98 11.14
C ARG A 143 -20.76 -22.34 11.84
N THR A 144 -19.57 -22.76 12.26
CA THR A 144 -19.33 -24.03 12.97
C THR A 144 -19.21 -23.91 14.49
N ARG A 145 -19.62 -22.79 15.09
CA ARG A 145 -19.82 -22.68 16.55
C ARG A 145 -21.26 -22.31 16.87
N HIS A 146 -22.16 -23.28 16.76
CA HIS A 146 -23.36 -23.42 17.60
C HIS A 146 -24.09 -24.71 17.21
N VAL A 147 -23.81 -25.79 17.94
CA VAL A 147 -24.75 -26.84 18.33
C VAL A 147 -24.43 -27.19 19.77
#